data_AF-A0A0C2WI31-F1
#
_entry.id   AF-A0A0C2WI31-F1
#
_cell.length_a   1.000
_cell.length_b   1.000
_cell.length_c   1.000
_cell.angle_alpha   90.00
_cell.angle_beta   90.00
_cell.angle_gamma   90.00
#
_symmetry.space_group_name_H-M   'P 1'
#
loop_
_entity.id
_entity.type
_entity.pdbx_description
1 polymer ?
#
loop_
_entity_poly.entity_id
_entity_poly.type
_entity_poly.pdbx_seq_one_letter_code
_entity_poly.pdbx_strand_id
1 'polypeptide(L)'
;LISIGRIDDAGYYATFGGGQCVIADPSGGQVGIVPKISLRDLHIRMGHITPKAVRDLVRRGTIVGVELTDVDEDFECEACILAKMKRALVPKERRGERAKTYGEEVHSDLWGPA
;
A
#
# COMPACT_ATOMS: atom_id res chain seq x y z
N LEU A 1 16.36 16.28 1.51
CA LEU A 1 15.82 17.54 2.09
C LEU A 1 16.40 18.69 1.30
N ILE A 2 15.56 19.45 0.59
CA ILE A 2 15.96 20.69 -0.08
C ILE A 2 15.61 21.83 0.89
N SER A 3 16.57 22.71 1.17
CA SER A 3 16.34 23.87 2.05
C SER A 3 15.52 24.92 1.31
N ILE A 4 14.43 25.38 1.92
CA ILE A 4 13.62 26.50 1.39
C ILE A 4 14.47 27.76 1.27
N GLY A 5 15.38 28.01 2.23
CA GLY A 5 16.31 29.14 2.13
C GLY A 5 17.21 29.06 0.91
N ARG A 6 17.65 27.86 0.51
CA ARG A 6 18.45 27.69 -0.71
C ARG A 6 17.64 27.85 -2.00
N ILE A 7 16.33 27.60 -1.95
CA ILE A 7 15.41 27.83 -3.07
C ILE A 7 15.24 29.36 -3.24
N ASP A 8 15.03 30.07 -2.13
CA ASP A 8 14.90 31.53 -2.09
C ASP A 8 16.20 32.24 -2.52
N ASP A 9 17.36 31.80 -2.01
CA ASP A 9 18.68 32.31 -2.42
C ASP A 9 18.94 32.12 -3.93
N ALA A 10 18.35 31.09 -4.53
CA ALA A 10 18.45 30.82 -5.96
C ALA A 10 17.40 31.58 -6.80
N GLY A 11 16.57 32.42 -6.18
CA GLY A 11 15.52 33.22 -6.82
C GLY A 11 14.24 32.44 -7.14
N TYR A 12 14.14 31.17 -6.74
CA TYR A 12 12.93 30.39 -6.86
C TYR A 12 12.03 30.65 -5.64
N TYR A 13 10.73 30.41 -5.78
CA TYR A 13 9.80 30.50 -4.66
C TYR A 13 8.98 29.22 -4.52
N ALA A 14 8.59 28.92 -3.28
CA ALA A 14 7.75 27.77 -2.95
C ALA A 14 6.41 28.25 -2.39
N THR A 15 5.31 27.84 -3.01
CA THR A 15 3.95 28.14 -2.57
C THR A 15 3.32 26.91 -1.93
N PHE A 16 2.90 27.03 -0.68
CA PHE A 16 2.19 25.99 0.06
C PHE A 16 0.69 26.31 0.04
N GLY A 17 -0.11 25.47 -0.62
CA GLY A 17 -1.55 25.71 -0.75
C GLY A 17 -2.24 24.62 -1.55
N GLY A 18 -3.56 24.47 -1.36
CA GLY A 18 -4.36 23.49 -2.12
C GLY A 18 -3.92 22.03 -1.96
N GLY A 19 -3.28 21.67 -0.84
CA GLY A 19 -2.79 20.31 -0.59
C GLY A 19 -1.47 19.95 -1.30
N GLN A 20 -0.70 20.94 -1.75
CA GLN A 20 0.59 20.69 -2.40
C GLN A 20 1.58 21.83 -2.15
N CYS A 21 2.86 21.55 -2.35
CA CYS A 21 3.90 22.57 -2.44
C CYS A 21 4.30 22.71 -3.90
N VAL A 22 4.18 23.91 -4.46
CA VAL A 22 4.56 24.23 -5.83
C VAL A 22 5.87 25.03 -5.80
N ILE A 23 6.87 24.60 -6.55
CA ILE A 23 8.13 25.31 -6.75
C ILE A 23 8.05 26.02 -8.09
N ALA A 24 8.30 27.33 -8.10
CA ALA A 24 8.26 28.17 -9.28
C ALA A 24 9.55 28.97 -9.47
N ASP A 25 9.86 29.28 -10.73
CA ASP A 25 11.01 30.07 -11.14
C ASP A 25 10.76 31.58 -10.99
N PRO A 26 11.80 32.44 -11.09
CA PRO A 26 11.64 33.88 -10.96
C PRO A 26 10.69 34.53 -11.98
N SER A 27 10.44 33.88 -13.13
CA SER A 27 9.50 34.33 -14.16
C SER A 27 8.05 33.91 -13.90
N GLY A 28 7.83 33.11 -12.84
CA GLY A 28 6.54 32.58 -12.45
C GLY A 28 6.19 31.23 -13.09
N GLY A 29 7.12 30.63 -13.83
CA GLY A 29 6.95 29.30 -14.41
C GLY A 29 7.01 28.22 -13.34
N GLN A 30 6.16 27.21 -13.45
CA GLN A 30 6.14 26.09 -12.52
C GLN A 30 7.27 25.10 -12.81
N VAL A 31 8.13 24.85 -11.82
CA VAL A 31 9.34 24.01 -11.93
C VAL A 31 9.11 22.63 -11.29
N GLY A 32 8.28 22.54 -10.25
CA GLY A 32 7.98 21.28 -9.60
C GLY A 32 6.79 21.33 -8.66
N ILE A 33 6.24 20.15 -8.34
CA ILE A 33 5.19 19.98 -7.33
C ILE A 33 5.62 18.87 -6.38
N VAL A 34 5.54 19.14 -5.08
CA VAL A 34 5.56 18.14 -4.02
C VAL A 34 4.11 17.89 -3.61
N PRO A 35 3.46 16.82 -4.10
CA PRO A 35 2.10 16.50 -3.71
C PRO A 35 2.04 16.06 -2.26
N LYS A 36 1.03 16.55 -1.52
CA LYS A 36 0.63 15.91 -0.27
C LYS A 36 -0.30 14.75 -0.62
N ILE A 37 0.04 13.56 -0.14
CA ILE A 37 -0.67 12.33 -0.46
C ILE A 37 -1.08 11.64 0.83
N SER A 38 -2.30 11.11 0.87
CA SER A 38 -2.75 10.32 2.01
C SER A 38 -1.96 9.01 2.10
N LEU A 39 -1.89 8.45 3.30
CA LEU A 39 -1.26 7.14 3.50
C LEU A 39 -1.96 6.05 2.67
N ARG A 40 -3.29 6.16 2.54
CA ARG A 40 -4.12 5.25 1.74
C ARG A 40 -3.81 5.33 0.25
N ASP A 41 -3.68 6.53 -0.29
CA ASP A 41 -3.39 6.71 -1.71
C ASP A 41 -2.00 6.21 -2.07
N LEU A 42 -1.00 6.50 -1.24
CA LEU A 42 0.36 6.03 -1.48
C LEU A 42 0.44 4.50 -1.32
N HIS A 43 -0.29 3.92 -0.37
CA HIS A 43 -0.46 2.47 -0.25
C HIS A 43 -0.99 1.83 -1.54
N ILE A 44 -2.05 2.40 -2.14
CA ILE A 44 -2.65 1.87 -3.38
C ILE A 44 -1.68 2.04 -4.56
N ARG A 45 -1.11 3.24 -4.75
CA ARG A 45 -0.19 3.53 -5.87
C ARG A 45 1.06 2.66 -5.86
N MET A 46 1.51 2.26 -4.67
CA MET A 46 2.67 1.40 -4.49
C MET A 46 2.33 -0.10 -4.52
N GLY A 47 1.12 -0.47 -4.95
CA GLY A 47 0.72 -1.87 -5.11
C GLY A 47 0.32 -2.54 -3.80
N HIS A 48 -0.39 -1.83 -2.93
CA HIS A 48 -0.91 -2.34 -1.67
C HIS A 48 0.17 -2.78 -0.65
N ILE A 49 1.35 -2.17 -0.70
CA ILE A 49 2.40 -2.39 0.32
C ILE A 49 1.90 -2.04 1.71
N THR A 50 2.37 -2.72 2.75
CA THR A 50 1.84 -2.48 4.11
C THR A 50 1.91 -0.98 4.51
N PRO A 51 0.89 -0.42 5.18
CA PRO A 51 0.91 0.99 5.59
C PRO A 51 2.15 1.36 6.42
N LYS A 52 2.63 0.43 7.25
CA LYS A 52 3.91 0.57 7.98
C LYS A 52 5.10 0.74 7.04
N ALA A 53 5.20 -0.07 5.98
CA ALA A 53 6.27 0.06 4.99
C ALA A 53 6.19 1.42 4.26
N VAL A 54 5.00 1.91 3.92
CA VAL A 54 4.84 3.26 3.34
C VAL A 54 5.44 4.32 4.26
N ARG A 55 5.07 4.29 5.55
CA ARG A 55 5.60 5.22 6.57
C ARG A 55 7.11 5.14 6.67
N ASP A 56 7.65 3.94 6.75
CA ASP A 56 9.09 3.73 6.88
C ASP A 56 9.85 4.17 5.63
N LEU A 57 9.33 3.92 4.43
CA LEU A 57 9.95 4.30 3.16
C LEU A 57 10.00 5.82 2.97
N VAL A 58 8.93 6.53 3.35
CA VAL A 58 8.91 8.00 3.34
C VAL A 58 9.82 8.57 4.42
N ARG A 59 9.76 8.05 5.67
CA ARG A 59 10.60 8.50 6.79
C ARG A 59 12.09 8.29 6.53
N ARG A 60 12.47 7.18 5.89
CA ARG A 60 13.87 6.87 5.53
C ARG A 60 14.35 7.63 4.29
N GLY A 61 13.47 8.38 3.62
CA GLY A 61 13.79 9.11 2.40
C GLY A 61 14.04 8.20 1.18
N THR A 62 13.56 6.95 1.22
CA THR A 62 13.60 6.05 0.05
C THR A 62 12.59 6.50 -1.01
N ILE A 63 11.43 6.97 -0.56
CA ILE A 63 10.47 7.68 -1.41
C ILE A 63 10.70 9.17 -1.18
N VAL A 64 11.04 9.89 -2.24
CA VAL A 64 11.29 11.34 -2.22
C VAL A 64 10.23 12.10 -3.00
N GLY A 65 10.04 13.39 -2.69
CA GLY A 65 9.13 14.26 -3.44
C GLY A 65 7.64 14.08 -3.11
N VAL A 66 7.31 13.44 -1.98
CA VAL A 66 5.95 13.31 -1.47
C VAL A 66 5.94 13.61 0.03
N GLU A 67 4.87 14.25 0.47
CA GLU A 67 4.60 14.51 1.89
C GLU A 67 3.33 13.73 2.29
N LEU A 68 3.42 12.96 3.37
CA LEU A 68 2.28 12.20 3.88
C LEU A 68 1.42 13.08 4.79
N THR A 69 0.10 13.13 4.57
CA THR A 69 -0.83 13.89 5.42
C THR A 69 -1.23 13.12 6.67
N ASP A 70 -1.49 11.81 6.55
CA ASP A 70 -2.17 11.01 7.58
C ASP A 70 -1.22 9.92 8.12
N VAL A 71 -0.09 10.34 8.69
CA VAL A 71 0.99 9.41 9.09
C VAL A 71 0.55 8.52 10.27
N ASP A 72 -0.26 9.05 11.18
CA ASP A 72 -0.66 8.34 12.41
C ASP A 72 -2.03 7.68 12.31
N GLU A 73 -2.73 7.86 11.18
CA GLU A 73 -4.00 7.21 10.93
C GLU A 73 -3.78 5.81 10.36
N ASP A 74 -4.42 4.82 10.97
CA ASP A 74 -4.57 3.52 10.37
C ASP A 74 -5.88 3.46 9.59
N PHE A 75 -5.87 2.78 8.45
CA PHE A 75 -7.03 2.64 7.58
C PHE A 75 -7.18 1.18 7.15
N GLU A 76 -8.42 0.80 6.83
CA GLU A 76 -8.72 -0.51 6.28
C GLU A 76 -8.75 -0.45 4.75
N CYS A 77 -8.04 -1.38 4.12
CA CYS A 77 -8.04 -1.56 2.67
C CYS A 77 -8.79 -2.85 2.33
N GLU A 78 -9.99 -2.72 1.77
CA GLU A 78 -10.81 -3.86 1.35
C GLU A 78 -10.06 -4.80 0.40
N ALA A 79 -9.36 -4.25 -0.60
CA ALA A 79 -8.53 -5.02 -1.51
C ALA A 79 -7.47 -5.86 -0.78
N CYS A 80 -6.80 -5.29 0.24
CA CYS A 80 -5.85 -6.04 1.06
C CYS A 80 -6.51 -7.12 1.90
N ILE A 81 -7.69 -6.85 2.44
CA ILE A 81 -8.43 -7.80 3.28
C ILE A 81 -8.84 -9.02 2.44
N LEU A 82 -9.37 -8.77 1.24
CA LEU A 82 -9.80 -9.81 0.31
C LEU A 82 -8.62 -10.57 -0.30
N ALA A 83 -7.52 -9.89 -0.61
CA ALA A 83 -6.32 -10.52 -1.17
C ALA A 83 -5.52 -11.33 -0.13
N LYS A 84 -5.60 -10.98 1.15
CA LYS A 84 -4.97 -11.76 2.21
C LYS A 84 -5.77 -13.03 2.47
N MET A 85 -5.47 -14.06 1.70
CA MET A 85 -5.91 -15.42 2.01
C MET A 85 -5.44 -15.80 3.42
N LYS A 86 -6.37 -15.85 4.38
CA LYS A 86 -6.12 -16.55 5.64
C LYS A 86 -6.08 -18.03 5.30
N ARG A 87 -4.87 -18.60 5.16
CA ARG A 87 -4.72 -20.05 5.05
C ARG A 87 -5.19 -20.64 6.38
N ALA A 88 -6.43 -21.09 6.43
CA ALA A 88 -6.89 -21.94 7.52
C ALA A 88 -5.91 -23.11 7.60
N LEU A 89 -5.44 -23.41 8.81
CA LEU A 89 -4.57 -24.56 9.02
C LEU A 89 -5.31 -25.79 8.52
N VAL A 90 -4.74 -26.47 7.53
CA VAL A 90 -5.22 -27.80 7.15
C VAL A 90 -4.98 -28.69 8.38
N PRO A 91 -6.02 -29.33 8.93
CA PRO A 91 -5.84 -30.24 10.05
C PRO A 91 -4.78 -31.29 9.72
N LYS A 92 -3.78 -31.45 10.59
CA LYS A 92 -2.73 -32.47 10.40
C LYS A 92 -3.29 -33.89 10.48
N GLU A 93 -4.40 -34.03 11.19
CA GLU A 93 -5.11 -35.29 11.38
C GLU A 93 -6.52 -35.16 10.83
N ARG A 94 -6.97 -36.22 10.14
CA ARG A 94 -8.34 -36.34 9.67
C ARG A 94 -9.27 -36.37 10.88
N ARG A 95 -10.28 -35.50 10.87
CA ARG A 95 -11.37 -35.51 11.84
C ARG A 95 -12.63 -36.05 11.17
N GLY A 96 -13.45 -36.78 11.90
CA GLY A 96 -14.72 -37.32 11.43
C GLY A 96 -14.76 -38.84 11.43
N GLU A 97 -15.98 -39.38 11.28
CA GLU A 97 -16.22 -40.81 11.26
C GLU A 97 -15.57 -41.47 10.02
N ARG A 98 -15.32 -42.77 10.14
CA ARG A 98 -14.72 -43.58 9.08
C ARG A 98 -15.52 -44.86 9.00
N ALA A 99 -15.71 -45.36 7.77
CA ALA A 99 -16.11 -46.74 7.54
C ALA A 99 -15.32 -47.69 8.45
N LYS A 100 -16.03 -48.42 9.30
CA LYS A 100 -15.50 -49.44 10.20
C LYS A 100 -15.48 -50.80 9.52
N THR A 101 -16.33 -50.97 8.50
CA THR A 101 -16.52 -52.23 7.77
C THR A 101 -16.28 -52.04 6.28
N TYR A 102 -15.89 -53.13 5.60
CA TYR A 102 -15.60 -53.10 4.17
C TYR A 102 -16.87 -52.81 3.37
N GLY A 103 -16.81 -51.81 2.48
CA GLY A 103 -17.93 -51.42 1.62
C GLY A 103 -18.96 -50.50 2.28
N GLU A 104 -18.75 -50.06 3.53
CA GLU A 104 -19.67 -49.18 4.24
C GLU A 104 -19.75 -47.77 3.62
N GLU A 105 -18.65 -47.29 3.02
CA GLU A 105 -18.57 -45.98 2.38
C GLU A 105 -17.79 -46.10 1.06
N VAL A 106 -18.38 -45.59 -0.02
CA VAL A 106 -17.77 -45.57 -1.36
C VAL A 106 -17.77 -44.13 -1.86
N HIS A 107 -16.58 -43.61 -2.17
CA HIS A 107 -16.41 -42.31 -2.82
C HIS A 107 -16.05 -42.54 -4.29
N SER A 108 -16.81 -41.96 -5.20
CA SER A 108 -16.51 -41.91 -6.64
C SER A 108 -16.37 -40.47 -7.06
N ASP A 109 -15.36 -40.17 -7.88
CA ASP A 109 -15.19 -38.86 -8.51
C ASP A 109 -15.21 -39.00 -10.03
N LEU A 110 -15.67 -37.97 -10.73
CA LEU A 110 -15.71 -37.95 -12.20
C LEU A 110 -14.49 -37.21 -12.73
N TRP A 111 -13.81 -37.82 -13.69
CA TRP A 111 -12.76 -37.15 -14.45
C TRP A 111 -13.37 -36.35 -15.61
N GLY A 112 -12.97 -35.07 -15.73
CA GLY A 112 -13.41 -34.18 -16.82
C GLY A 112 -12.81 -34.55 -18.19
N PRO A 113 -13.28 -33.96 -19.30
CA PRO A 113 -12.83 -34.31 -20.64
C PRO A 113 -11.30 -34.24 -20.80
N ALA A 114 -10.74 -35.24 -21.49
CA ALA A 114 -9.31 -35.37 -21.80
C ALA A 114 -8.90 -34.54 -23.02
#